data_AF-A0A7W0N0L0-F1
#
_entry.id   AF-A0A7W0N0L0-F1
#
_cell.length_a   1.000
_cell.length_b   1.000
_cell.length_c   1.000
_cell.angle_alpha   90.00
_cell.angle_beta   90.00
_cell.angle_gamma   90.00
#
_symmetry.space_group_name_H-M   'P 1'
#
loop_
_entity.id
_entity.type
_entity.pdbx_description
1 polymer ?
#
loop_
_entity_poly.entity_id
_entity_poly.type
_entity_poly.pdbx_seq_one_letter_code
_entity_poly.pdbx_strand_id
1 'polypeptide(L)' 'MPKQRATFSLDHDVLRATRVVAARAGRRDSEIVEAALRSYLALGMLEEIWRARPSGAPDLTDEEALQLARDEQHAARKGA' A
#
# COMPACT_ATOMS: atom_id res chain seq x y z
N MET A 1 -14.46 6.52 -7.35
CA MET A 1 -14.15 7.97 -7.38
C MET A 1 -14.19 8.45 -8.82
N PRO A 2 -14.59 9.70 -9.08
CA PRO A 2 -14.56 10.26 -10.44
C PRO A 2 -13.13 10.29 -10.98
N LYS A 3 -12.93 9.89 -12.24
CA LYS A 3 -11.61 9.93 -12.90
C LYS A 3 -11.48 11.23 -13.71
N GLN A 4 -10.31 11.87 -13.64
CA GLN A 4 -9.97 13.03 -14.47
C GLN A 4 -8.99 12.61 -15.58
N ARG A 5 -9.16 13.17 -16.78
CA ARG A 5 -8.26 12.91 -17.91
C ARG A 5 -7.00 13.76 -17.78
N ALA A 6 -5.83 13.13 -17.82
CA ALA A 6 -4.54 13.79 -17.87
C ALA A 6 -3.77 13.36 -19.13
N THR A 7 -3.05 14.31 -19.74
CA THR A 7 -2.15 14.05 -20.88
C THR A 7 -0.74 14.43 -20.46
N PHE A 8 0.21 13.51 -20.58
CA PHE A 8 1.61 13.72 -20.24
C PHE A 8 2.49 12.95 -21.22
N SER A 9 3.73 13.42 -21.39
CA SER A 9 4.72 12.72 -22.21
C SER A 9 5.49 11.73 -21.34
N LEU A 10 5.69 10.52 -21.85
CA LEU A 10 6.50 9.48 -21.22
C LEU A 10 7.63 9.08 -22.15
N ASP A 11 8.69 8.56 -21.56
CA ASP A 11 9.70 7.82 -22.31
C ASP A 11 9.07 6.65 -23.09
N HIS A 12 9.59 6.41 -24.29
CA HIS A 12 9.07 5.39 -25.21
C HIS A 12 9.10 3.99 -24.59
N ASP A 13 10.18 3.63 -23.91
CA ASP A 13 10.36 2.30 -23.35
C ASP A 13 9.49 2.09 -22.12
N VAL A 14 9.25 3.15 -21.34
CA VAL A 14 8.26 3.15 -20.25
C VAL A 14 6.87 2.88 -20.80
N LEU A 15 6.43 3.62 -21.83
CA LEU A 15 5.11 3.43 -22.44
C LEU A 15 4.95 2.01 -23.03
N ARG A 16 6.00 1.50 -23.67
CA ARG A 16 6.02 0.13 -24.21
C ARG A 16 5.89 -0.91 -23.09
N ALA A 17 6.65 -0.77 -22.00
CA ALA A 17 6.58 -1.68 -20.87
C ALA A 17 5.19 -1.67 -20.21
N THR A 18 4.59 -0.49 -20.02
CA THR A 18 3.22 -0.35 -19.50
C THR A 18 2.21 -1.14 -20.34
N ARG A 19 2.27 -1.01 -21.68
CA ARG A 19 1.36 -1.73 -22.60
C ARG A 19 1.51 -3.25 -22.50
N VAL A 20 2.75 -3.74 -22.38
CA VAL A 20 3.01 -5.19 -22.24
C VAL A 20 2.41 -5.71 -20.93
N VAL A 21 2.59 -4.99 -19.83
CA VAL A 21 2.02 -5.38 -18.52
C VAL A 21 0.49 -5.31 -18.56
N ALA A 22 -0.07 -4.24 -19.12
CA ALA A 22 -1.51 -4.05 -19.28
C ALA A 22 -2.14 -5.22 -20.06
N ALA A 23 -1.55 -5.58 -21.20
CA ALA A 23 -2.00 -6.70 -22.02
C ALA A 23 -1.92 -8.05 -21.27
N ARG A 24 -0.81 -8.33 -20.59
CA ARG A 24 -0.65 -9.57 -19.80
C ARG A 24 -1.64 -9.67 -18.65
N ALA A 25 -2.00 -8.55 -18.04
CA ALA A 25 -2.93 -8.49 -16.92
C ALA A 25 -4.40 -8.37 -17.36
N GLY A 26 -4.70 -8.22 -18.66
CA GLY A 26 -6.06 -7.95 -19.15
C GLY A 26 -6.63 -6.61 -18.66
N ARG A 27 -5.76 -5.62 -18.41
CA ARG A 27 -6.10 -4.30 -17.84
C ARG A 27 -5.84 -3.19 -18.84
N ARG A 28 -6.44 -2.02 -18.64
CA ARG A 28 -6.14 -0.81 -19.42
C ARG A 28 -4.83 -0.17 -18.97
N ASP A 29 -4.11 0.48 -19.88
CA ASP A 29 -2.89 1.24 -19.58
C ASP A 29 -3.09 2.21 -18.40
N SER A 30 -4.24 2.91 -18.37
CA SER A 30 -4.57 3.86 -17.31
C SER A 30 -4.71 3.21 -15.94
N GLU A 31 -5.10 1.94 -15.85
CA GLU A 31 -5.19 1.22 -14.59
C GLU A 31 -3.80 0.82 -14.07
N ILE A 32 -2.86 0.52 -14.96
CA ILE A 32 -1.47 0.25 -14.60
C ILE A 32 -0.81 1.53 -14.10
N VAL A 33 -0.97 2.64 -14.84
CA VAL A 33 -0.44 3.96 -14.46
C VAL A 33 -1.03 4.42 -13.13
N GLU A 34 -2.35 4.31 -12.94
CA GLU A 34 -3.01 4.71 -11.70
C GLU A 34 -2.54 3.87 -10.51
N ALA A 35 -2.36 2.56 -10.68
CA ALA A 35 -1.82 1.69 -9.63
C ALA A 35 -0.38 2.06 -9.26
N ALA A 36 0.48 2.30 -10.25
CA ALA A 36 1.87 2.72 -10.03
C ALA A 36 1.94 4.07 -9.29
N LEU A 37 1.13 5.05 -9.71
CA LEU A 37 1.06 6.36 -9.05
C LEU A 37 0.54 6.26 -7.63
N ARG A 38 -0.51 5.47 -7.39
CA ARG A 38 -1.02 5.25 -6.02
C ARG A 38 0.05 4.63 -5.13
N SER A 39 0.74 3.60 -5.61
CA SER A 39 1.82 2.96 -4.86
C SER A 39 2.96 3.94 -4.58
N TYR A 40 3.43 4.67 -5.59
CA TYR A 40 4.51 5.66 -5.45
C TYR A 40 4.16 6.80 -4.48
N LEU A 41 2.92 7.26 -4.50
CA LEU A 41 2.41 8.33 -3.64
C LEU A 41 1.84 7.82 -2.31
N ALA A 42 1.94 6.51 -2.03
CA ALA A 42 1.35 5.82 -0.88
C ALA A 42 -0.16 6.10 -0.68
N LEU A 43 -0.89 6.40 -1.76
CA LEU A 43 -2.33 6.64 -1.71
C LEU A 43 -3.07 5.32 -1.47
N GLY A 44 -3.79 5.23 -0.35
CA GLY A 44 -4.52 4.03 0.03
C GLY A 44 -3.70 3.02 0.83
N MET A 45 -2.41 3.31 1.12
CA MET A 45 -1.55 2.42 1.89
C MET A 45 -2.07 2.25 3.32
N LEU A 46 -2.56 3.32 3.95
CA LEU A 46 -3.13 3.25 5.30
C LEU A 46 -4.37 2.34 5.30
N GLU A 47 -5.28 2.51 4.35
CA GLU A 47 -6.45 1.66 4.18
C GLU A 47 -6.09 0.21 3.88
N GLU A 48 -5.00 -0.05 3.16
CA GLU A 48 -4.48 -1.39 2.91
C GLU A 48 -3.92 -2.02 4.20
N ILE A 49 -3.14 -1.28 4.99
CA ILE A 49 -2.66 -1.73 6.31
C ILE A 49 -3.84 -2.05 7.23
N TRP A 50 -4.85 -1.19 7.28
CA TRP A 50 -6.06 -1.42 8.07
C TRP A 50 -6.87 -2.63 7.57
N ARG A 51 -6.97 -2.85 6.25
CA ARG A 51 -7.61 -4.06 5.69
C ARG A 51 -6.81 -5.33 5.95
N ALA A 52 -5.49 -5.23 5.97
CA ALA A 52 -4.59 -6.35 6.27
C ALA A 52 -4.52 -6.66 7.78
N ARG A 53 -5.21 -5.89 8.63
CA ARG A 53 -5.35 -6.19 10.05
C ARG A 53 -5.88 -7.62 10.20
N PRO A 54 -5.16 -8.53 10.90
CA PRO A 54 -5.65 -9.88 11.13
C PRO A 54 -7.03 -9.85 11.78
N SER A 55 -7.94 -10.71 11.32
CA SER A 55 -9.33 -10.75 11.79
C SER A 55 -9.50 -11.12 13.26
N GLY A 56 -8.42 -11.44 13.97
CA GLY A 56 -8.37 -11.70 15.42
C GLY A 56 -7.46 -10.75 16.19
N ALA A 57 -7.07 -9.61 15.60
CA ALA A 57 -6.30 -8.61 16.32
C ALA A 57 -7.16 -8.07 17.48
N PRO A 58 -6.69 -8.13 18.73
CA PRO A 58 -7.46 -7.66 19.87
C PRO A 58 -7.75 -6.15 19.72
N ASP A 59 -8.97 -5.75 20.08
CA ASP A 59 -9.29 -4.34 20.30
C ASP A 59 -8.82 -3.99 21.70
N LEU A 60 -7.60 -3.44 21.75
CA LEU A 60 -6.99 -2.96 22.96
C LEU A 60 -7.41 -1.51 23.19
N THR A 61 -7.70 -1.18 24.45
CA THR A 61 -7.72 0.22 24.87
C THR A 61 -6.32 0.83 24.76
N ASP A 62 -6.24 2.16 24.70
CA ASP A 62 -4.95 2.86 24.61
C ASP A 62 -3.97 2.45 25.72
N GLU A 63 -4.48 2.23 26.94
CA GLU A 63 -3.68 1.82 28.09
C GLU A 63 -3.14 0.39 27.95
N GLU A 64 -3.98 -0.55 27.51
CA GLU A 64 -3.58 -1.94 27.24
C GLU A 64 -2.58 -2.03 26.08
N ALA A 65 -2.79 -1.25 25.02
CA ALA A 65 -1.88 -1.18 23.88
C ALA A 65 -0.49 -0.64 24.31
N LEU A 66 -0.47 0.40 25.14
CA LEU A 66 0.78 0.98 25.66
C LEU A 66 1.49 0.03 26.61
N GLN A 67 0.74 -0.71 27.43
CA GLN A 67 1.31 -1.70 28.33
C GLN A 67 1.95 -2.86 27.54
N LEU A 68 1.23 -3.42 26.56
CA LEU A 68 1.74 -4.47 25.67
C LEU A 68 3.03 -4.03 24.95
N ALA A 69 3.06 -2.81 24.42
CA ALA A 69 4.25 -2.27 23.74
C ALA A 69 5.46 -2.16 24.68
N ARG A 70 5.24 -1.77 25.95
CA ARG A 70 6.30 -1.71 26.96
C ARG A 70 6.81 -3.11 27.31
N ASP A 71 5.92 -4.06 27.48
CA ASP A 71 6.28 -5.44 27.84
C ASP A 71 7.13 -6.11 26.75
N GLU A 72 6.74 -5.95 25.48
CA GLU A 72 7.53 -6.42 24.33
C GLU A 72 8.90 -5.73 24.23
N GLN A 73 8.97 -4.41 24.46
CA GLN A 73 10.25 -3.68 24.48
C GLN A 73 11.17 -4.19 25.59
N HIS A 74 10.62 -4.45 26.78
CA HIS A 74 11.38 -5.00 27.90
C HIS A 74 11.86 -6.43 27.62
N ALA A 75 11.05 -7.26 26.99
CA ALA A 75 11.43 -8.61 26.59
C ALA A 75 12.57 -8.60 25.56
N ALA A 76 12.47 -7.76 24.52
CA ALA A 76 13.51 -7.60 23.51
C ALA A 76 14.85 -7.14 24.10
N ARG A 77 14.82 -6.25 25.10
CA ARG A 77 16.02 -5.78 25.80
C ARG A 77 16.65 -6.80 26.74
N LYS A 78 15.87 -7.77 27.25
CA LYS A 78 16.38 -8.86 28.10
C LYS A 78 16.96 -10.03 27.29
N GLY A 79 16.63 -10.11 26.01
CA GLY A 79 17.13 -11.13 25.08
C GLY A 79 18.32 -10.69 24.21
N ALA A 80 18.89 -9.50 24.45
CA ALA A 80 20.08 -8.95 23.79
C ALA A 80 21.26 -8.87 24.78
#